data_AF-F7V8R8-F1
#
_entry.id   AF-F7V8R8-F1
#
_cell.length_a   1.000
_cell.length_b   1.000
_cell.length_c   1.000
_cell.angle_alpha   90.00
_cell.angle_beta   90.00
_cell.angle_gamma   90.00
#
_symmetry.space_group_name_H-M   'P 1'
#
loop_
_entity.id
_entity.type
_entity.pdbx_description
1 polymer ?
#
loop_
_entity_poly.entity_id
_entity_poly.type
_entity_poly.pdbx_seq_one_letter_code
_entity_poly.pdbx_strand_id
1 'polypeptide(L)'
;MKYTINPISDDLVNTVVRQLGAISVKTKSANVNVATFQLSENIRIKYKYEMKEDEPFYLQRISPYPLLIGTCETTDQLLAMLRKDLKMFQRAYKSSNFPEFLAIMTKLTEARRRTEDLFLHYNIPAESLTQIDQDLLAIFHGLRDAKRSAAPIAEPVFPDDDFLMEAPDPADTGDSVRERESN
;
A
#
# COMPACT_ATOMS: atom_id res chain seq x y z
N MET A 1 21.37 19.97 17.25
CA MET A 1 20.02 19.97 17.86
C MET A 1 19.71 18.54 18.27
N LYS A 2 19.74 18.23 19.57
CA LYS A 2 19.37 16.90 20.08
C LYS A 2 17.84 16.82 20.09
N TYR A 3 17.26 15.87 19.38
CA TYR A 3 15.84 15.58 19.55
C TYR A 3 15.65 14.97 20.93
N THR A 4 14.88 15.64 21.79
CA THR A 4 14.35 15.01 23.00
C THR A 4 13.33 13.98 22.54
N ILE A 5 13.67 12.70 22.64
CA ILE A 5 12.70 11.63 22.43
C ILE A 5 11.76 11.70 23.62
N ASN A 6 10.55 12.23 23.42
CA ASN A 6 9.51 12.16 24.44
C ASN A 6 9.28 10.68 24.79
N PRO A 7 9.20 10.31 26.09
CA PRO A 7 8.80 8.96 26.45
C PRO A 7 7.42 8.69 25.84
N ILE A 8 7.33 7.65 25.01
CA ILE A 8 6.08 7.23 24.40
C ILE A 8 5.21 6.69 25.55
N SER A 9 4.16 7.40 25.90
CA SER A 9 3.11 6.87 26.77
C SER A 9 2.01 6.33 25.87
N ASP A 10 2.07 5.04 25.58
CA ASP A 10 1.01 4.32 24.86
C ASP A 10 -0.36 4.57 25.52
N ASP A 11 -0.40 4.68 26.85
CA ASP A 11 -1.63 4.96 27.61
C ASP A 11 -2.24 6.32 27.29
N LEU A 12 -1.44 7.38 27.15
CA LEU A 12 -1.92 8.70 26.76
C LEU A 12 -2.48 8.66 25.33
N VAL A 13 -1.73 8.06 24.41
CA VAL A 13 -2.16 7.93 23.01
C VAL A 13 -3.44 7.12 22.92
N ASN A 14 -3.51 5.98 23.59
CA ASN A 14 -4.68 5.10 23.61
C ASN A 14 -5.91 5.80 24.20
N THR A 15 -5.73 6.62 25.24
CA THR A 15 -6.81 7.41 25.83
C THR A 15 -7.37 8.42 24.83
N VAL A 16 -6.49 9.19 24.19
CA VAL A 16 -6.90 10.17 23.16
C VAL A 16 -7.59 9.46 22.00
N VAL A 17 -7.05 8.34 21.51
CA VAL A 17 -7.64 7.57 20.40
C VAL A 17 -9.05 7.07 20.74
N ARG A 18 -9.30 6.63 21.98
CA ARG A 18 -10.66 6.28 22.43
C ARG A 18 -11.59 7.48 22.49
N GLN A 19 -11.09 8.64 22.95
CA GLN A 19 -11.85 9.89 22.97
C GLN A 19 -12.20 10.39 21.56
N LEU A 20 -11.36 10.10 20.57
CA LEU A 20 -11.64 10.34 19.15
C LEU A 20 -12.68 9.38 18.54
N GLY A 21 -13.21 8.43 19.33
CA GLY A 21 -14.28 7.53 18.91
C GLY A 21 -13.81 6.13 18.48
N ALA A 22 -12.55 5.75 18.72
CA ALA A 22 -12.11 4.39 18.43
C ALA A 22 -12.87 3.36 19.26
N ILE A 23 -13.57 2.45 18.56
CA ILE A 23 -14.36 1.37 19.18
C ILE A 23 -13.50 0.30 19.86
N SER A 24 -12.23 0.16 19.46
CA SER A 24 -11.30 -0.81 20.04
C SER A 24 -9.86 -0.33 19.88
N VAL A 25 -9.05 -0.54 20.92
CA VAL A 25 -7.61 -0.28 20.90
C VAL A 25 -6.92 -1.48 21.55
N LYS A 26 -6.02 -2.12 20.82
CA LYS A 26 -5.20 -3.25 21.28
C LYS A 26 -3.73 -2.85 21.22
N THR A 27 -3.01 -3.06 22.31
CA THR A 27 -1.56 -2.82 22.38
C THR A 27 -0.85 -4.15 22.51
N LYS A 28 0.14 -4.37 21.63
CA LYS A 28 1.04 -5.54 21.66
C LYS A 28 2.45 -5.10 21.34
N SER A 29 3.41 -5.79 21.94
CA SER A 29 4.83 -5.59 21.61
C SER A 29 5.11 -6.09 20.19
N ALA A 30 5.92 -5.34 19.45
CA ALA A 30 6.31 -5.67 18.08
C ALA A 30 7.78 -5.35 17.86
N ASN A 31 8.48 -6.21 17.13
CA ASN A 31 9.80 -5.92 16.60
C ASN A 31 9.65 -5.15 15.29
N VAL A 32 9.89 -3.84 15.33
CA VAL A 32 9.87 -2.96 14.16
C VAL A 32 11.28 -2.81 13.62
N ASN A 33 11.50 -3.22 12.37
CA ASN A 33 12.81 -3.24 11.73
C ASN A 33 12.79 -2.44 10.44
N VAL A 34 13.89 -1.75 10.13
CA VAL A 34 14.08 -1.06 8.85
C VAL A 34 15.33 -1.57 8.16
N ALA A 35 15.17 -2.17 6.99
CA ALA A 35 16.26 -2.63 6.14
C ALA A 35 16.47 -1.67 4.96
N THR A 36 17.72 -1.31 4.67
CA THR A 36 18.07 -0.45 3.53
C THR A 36 19.01 -1.19 2.58
N PHE A 37 18.63 -1.25 1.30
CA PHE A 37 19.43 -1.80 0.22
C PHE A 37 19.83 -0.67 -0.74
N GLN A 38 21.10 -0.63 -1.15
CA GLN A 38 21.62 0.32 -2.12
C GLN A 38 21.77 -0.37 -3.48
N LEU A 39 21.15 0.18 -4.54
CA LEU A 39 21.33 -0.34 -5.91
C LEU A 39 22.39 0.45 -6.70
N SER A 40 22.51 1.75 -6.43
CA SER A 40 23.55 2.66 -6.94
C SER A 40 23.58 3.90 -6.04
N GLU A 41 24.53 4.83 -6.19
CA GLU A 41 24.66 6.01 -5.31
C GLU A 41 23.33 6.74 -5.05
N ASN A 42 22.47 6.86 -6.07
CA ASN A 42 21.22 7.61 -6.01
C ASN A 42 19.96 6.76 -5.76
N ILE A 43 20.05 5.42 -5.81
CA ILE A 43 18.88 4.55 -5.68
C ILE A 43 19.00 3.66 -4.45
N ARG A 44 18.07 3.86 -3.52
CA ARG A 44 17.90 3.07 -2.29
C ARG A 44 16.51 2.50 -2.18
N ILE A 45 16.45 1.23 -1.77
CA ILE A 45 15.20 0.57 -1.43
C ILE A 45 15.18 0.38 0.08
N LYS A 46 14.15 0.90 0.73
CA LYS A 46 13.97 0.76 2.18
C LYS A 46 12.73 -0.04 2.46
N TYR A 47 12.84 -1.00 3.35
CA TYR A 47 11.72 -1.81 3.83
C TYR A 47 11.54 -1.59 5.33
N LYS A 48 10.28 -1.48 5.77
CA LYS A 48 9.89 -1.66 7.16
C LYS A 48 9.21 -3.01 7.29
N TYR A 49 9.58 -3.79 8.29
CA TYR A 49 8.82 -4.98 8.65
C TYR A 49 8.58 -5.04 10.14
N GLU A 50 7.38 -5.48 10.49
CA GLU A 50 6.91 -5.57 11.86
C GLU A 50 6.61 -7.05 12.16
N MET A 51 7.27 -7.59 13.17
CA MET A 51 7.07 -8.97 13.63
C MET A 51 6.47 -8.95 15.02
N LYS A 52 5.40 -9.71 15.21
CA LYS A 52 4.63 -9.77 16.45
C LYS A 52 4.37 -11.23 16.81
N GLU A 53 4.32 -11.52 18.10
CA GLU A 53 3.92 -12.85 18.56
C GLU A 53 2.42 -13.04 18.33
N ASP A 54 2.05 -14.21 17.79
CA ASP A 54 0.67 -14.61 17.47
C ASP A 54 -0.12 -13.63 16.56
N GLU A 55 0.58 -12.86 15.72
CA GLU A 55 -0.02 -12.00 14.70
C GLU A 55 0.74 -12.07 13.37
N PRO A 56 0.07 -11.79 12.23
CA PRO A 56 0.76 -11.67 10.96
C PRO A 56 1.86 -10.60 11.01
N PHE A 57 2.98 -10.90 10.38
CA PHE A 57 4.05 -9.97 10.09
C PHE A 57 3.65 -9.08 8.91
N TYR A 58 4.05 -7.82 8.96
CA TYR A 58 3.78 -6.84 7.91
C TYR A 58 5.08 -6.49 7.18
N LEU A 59 5.04 -6.44 5.85
CA LEU A 59 6.15 -5.95 5.04
C LEU A 59 5.71 -4.73 4.21
N GLN A 60 6.44 -3.64 4.38
CA GLN A 60 6.20 -2.38 3.67
C GLN A 60 7.48 -1.91 2.98
N ARG A 61 7.37 -1.44 1.75
CA ARG A 61 8.39 -0.59 1.15
C ARG A 61 8.15 0.86 1.61
N ILE A 62 9.22 1.51 2.08
CA ILE A 62 9.23 2.93 2.47
C ILE A 62 9.79 3.80 1.33
N SER A 63 10.81 3.30 0.63
CA SER A 63 11.56 4.01 -0.42
C SER A 63 11.79 3.05 -1.59
N PRO A 64 11.74 3.51 -2.85
CA PRO A 64 11.65 4.91 -3.31
C PRO A 64 10.25 5.53 -3.24
N TYR A 65 9.21 4.72 -3.02
CA TYR A 65 7.85 5.15 -2.77
C TYR A 65 7.17 4.17 -1.80
N PRO A 66 6.20 4.62 -1.00
CA PRO A 66 5.53 3.77 -0.02
C PRO A 66 4.65 2.73 -0.71
N LEU A 67 4.73 1.48 -0.27
CA LEU A 67 3.82 0.41 -0.70
C LEU A 67 3.72 -0.66 0.39
N LEU A 68 2.50 -1.04 0.79
CA LEU A 68 2.28 -2.27 1.55
C LEU A 68 2.47 -3.46 0.61
N ILE A 69 3.47 -4.30 0.86
CA ILE A 69 3.75 -5.48 0.04
C ILE A 69 2.81 -6.63 0.44
N GLY A 70 2.51 -6.75 1.73
CA GLY A 70 1.52 -7.67 2.24
C GLY A 70 1.79 -8.11 3.67
N THR A 71 1.12 -9.19 4.06
CA THR A 71 1.21 -9.84 5.37
C THR A 71 1.60 -11.32 5.23
N CYS A 72 2.23 -11.87 6.26
CA CYS A 72 2.61 -13.28 6.32
C CYS A 72 2.67 -13.77 7.77
N GLU A 73 2.72 -15.07 8.02
CA GLU A 73 2.67 -15.63 9.38
C GLU A 73 4.01 -16.19 9.85
N THR A 74 4.95 -16.41 8.92
CA THR A 74 6.24 -17.01 9.23
C THR A 74 7.42 -16.17 8.73
N THR A 75 8.56 -16.34 9.40
CA THR A 75 9.82 -15.69 8.99
C THR A 75 10.23 -16.10 7.57
N ASP A 76 10.01 -17.35 7.18
CA ASP A 76 10.34 -17.82 5.83
C ASP A 76 9.47 -17.15 4.76
N GLN A 77 8.18 -16.95 5.02
CA GLN A 77 7.30 -16.21 4.14
C GLN A 77 7.70 -14.73 4.03
N LEU A 78 8.04 -14.09 5.16
CA LEU A 78 8.55 -12.71 5.17
C LEU A 78 9.81 -12.57 4.30
N LEU A 79 10.77 -13.48 4.48
CA LEU A 79 11.99 -13.52 3.68
C LEU A 79 11.70 -13.79 2.21
N ALA A 80 10.75 -14.66 1.89
CA ALA A 80 10.33 -14.94 0.51
C ALA A 80 9.74 -13.69 -0.15
N MET A 81 8.85 -12.96 0.53
CA MET A 81 8.26 -11.71 0.03
C MET A 81 9.33 -10.64 -0.19
N LEU A 82 10.20 -10.42 0.79
CA LEU A 82 11.30 -9.46 0.71
C LEU A 82 12.24 -9.78 -0.46
N ARG A 83 12.65 -11.04 -0.61
CA ARG A 83 13.50 -11.49 -1.72
C ARG A 83 12.82 -11.31 -3.07
N LYS A 84 11.53 -11.61 -3.17
CA LYS A 84 10.75 -11.46 -4.40
C LYS A 84 10.71 -10.00 -4.85
N ASP A 85 10.30 -9.09 -3.97
CA ASP A 85 10.20 -7.65 -4.29
C ASP A 85 11.58 -7.06 -4.62
N LEU A 86 12.60 -7.35 -3.81
CA LEU A 86 13.96 -6.87 -4.04
C LEU A 86 14.51 -7.36 -5.39
N LYS A 87 14.31 -8.63 -5.75
CA LYS A 87 14.73 -9.20 -7.03
C LYS A 87 14.01 -8.55 -8.21
N MET A 88 12.71 -8.26 -8.07
CA MET A 88 11.95 -7.52 -9.10
C MET A 88 12.52 -6.11 -9.29
N PHE A 89 12.82 -5.40 -8.21
CA PHE A 89 13.44 -4.07 -8.29
C PHE A 89 14.85 -4.10 -8.89
N GLN A 90 15.69 -5.06 -8.47
CA GLN A 90 17.03 -5.23 -9.03
C GLN A 90 17.00 -5.51 -10.54
N ARG A 91 15.98 -6.22 -11.03
CA ARG A 91 15.75 -6.44 -12.46
C ARG A 91 15.28 -5.16 -13.15
N ALA A 92 14.25 -4.51 -12.59
CA ALA A 92 13.72 -3.26 -13.13
C ALA A 92 14.80 -2.19 -13.26
N TYR A 93 15.69 -2.09 -12.27
CA TYR A 93 16.82 -1.15 -12.24
C TYR A 93 17.79 -1.31 -13.43
N LYS A 94 17.88 -2.50 -14.03
CA LYS A 94 18.72 -2.74 -15.21
C LYS A 94 18.06 -2.28 -16.52
N SER A 95 16.78 -1.93 -16.50
CA SER A 95 16.07 -1.40 -17.65
C SER A 95 16.45 0.06 -17.90
N SER A 96 16.58 0.45 -19.16
CA SER A 96 16.71 1.85 -19.56
C SER A 96 15.49 2.69 -19.14
N ASN A 97 14.33 2.06 -18.94
CA ASN A 97 13.05 2.72 -18.61
C ASN A 97 12.81 2.83 -17.09
N PHE A 98 13.80 2.47 -16.25
CA PHE A 98 13.65 2.53 -14.80
C PHE A 98 13.37 3.94 -14.25
N PRO A 99 14.03 5.02 -14.75
CA PRO A 99 13.72 6.38 -14.31
C PRO A 99 12.26 6.76 -14.57
N GLU A 100 11.72 6.41 -15.74
CA GLU A 100 10.32 6.66 -16.12
C GLU A 100 9.36 5.89 -15.22
N PHE A 101 9.66 4.62 -14.95
CA PHE A 101 8.91 3.82 -13.98
C PHE A 101 8.84 4.49 -12.61
N LEU A 102 9.96 4.95 -12.06
CA LEU A 102 9.97 5.64 -10.76
C LEU A 102 9.20 6.97 -10.81
N ALA A 103 9.31 7.72 -11.91
CA ALA A 103 8.56 8.96 -12.09
C ALA A 103 7.05 8.70 -12.11
N ILE A 104 6.59 7.63 -12.77
CA ILE A 104 5.18 7.21 -12.79
C ILE A 104 4.71 6.86 -11.38
N MET A 105 5.45 6.01 -10.65
CA MET A 105 5.07 5.59 -9.30
C MET A 105 5.02 6.76 -8.30
N THR A 106 5.91 7.74 -8.46
CA THR A 106 5.90 8.96 -7.66
C THR A 106 4.65 9.80 -7.94
N LYS A 107 4.28 9.97 -9.22
CA LYS A 107 3.05 10.68 -9.61
C LYS A 107 1.79 9.98 -9.10
N LEU A 108 1.72 8.65 -9.16
CA LEU A 108 0.59 7.88 -8.63
C LEU A 108 0.45 8.03 -7.11
N THR A 109 1.59 8.03 -6.40
CA THR A 109 1.60 8.26 -4.95
C THR A 109 1.07 9.66 -4.59
N GLU A 110 1.49 10.68 -5.34
CA GLU A 110 1.02 12.05 -5.13
C GLU A 110 -0.45 12.23 -5.55
N ALA A 111 -0.88 11.58 -6.63
CA ALA A 111 -2.28 11.57 -7.07
C ALA A 111 -3.18 10.99 -5.96
N ARG A 112 -2.83 9.84 -5.38
CA ARG A 112 -3.56 9.26 -4.23
C ARG A 112 -3.72 10.27 -3.09
N ARG A 113 -2.63 10.92 -2.69
CA ARG A 113 -2.63 11.90 -1.58
C ARG A 113 -3.52 13.11 -1.89
N ARG A 114 -3.45 13.63 -3.13
CA ARG A 114 -4.27 14.78 -3.57
C ARG A 114 -5.75 14.42 -3.70
N THR A 115 -6.06 13.21 -4.15
CA THR A 115 -7.44 12.72 -4.20
C THR A 115 -8.01 12.67 -2.78
N GLU A 116 -7.32 12.04 -1.82
CA GLU A 116 -7.78 12.04 -0.42
C GLU A 116 -7.95 13.46 0.15
N ASP A 117 -6.99 14.36 -0.10
CA ASP A 117 -7.09 15.76 0.32
C ASP A 117 -8.32 16.47 -0.26
N LEU A 118 -8.58 16.26 -1.55
CA LEU A 118 -9.74 16.83 -2.23
C LEU A 118 -11.05 16.34 -1.59
N PHE A 119 -11.19 15.01 -1.39
CA PHE A 119 -12.41 14.39 -0.88
C PHE A 119 -12.68 14.65 0.59
N LEU A 120 -11.64 14.80 1.41
CA LEU A 120 -11.80 14.98 2.85
C LEU A 120 -11.92 16.45 3.28
N HIS A 121 -11.51 17.39 2.42
CA HIS A 121 -11.46 18.82 2.78
C HIS A 121 -12.32 19.74 1.91
N TYR A 122 -12.83 19.28 0.77
CA TYR A 122 -13.61 20.11 -0.14
C TYR A 122 -14.97 19.48 -0.44
N ASN A 123 -15.98 20.32 -0.68
CA ASN A 123 -17.25 19.89 -1.24
C ASN A 123 -17.12 19.84 -2.77
N ILE A 124 -16.98 18.64 -3.33
CA ILE A 124 -16.62 18.45 -4.74
C ILE A 124 -17.89 18.29 -5.60
N PRO A 125 -18.01 18.99 -6.75
CA PRO A 125 -19.07 18.72 -7.73
C PRO A 125 -18.98 17.30 -8.29
N ALA A 126 -20.14 16.65 -8.50
CA ALA A 126 -20.20 15.29 -9.03
C ALA A 126 -19.48 15.13 -10.38
N GLU A 127 -19.56 16.13 -11.27
CA GLU A 127 -18.89 16.13 -12.56
C GLU A 127 -17.36 15.99 -12.44
N SER A 128 -16.75 16.64 -11.45
CA SER A 128 -15.31 16.52 -11.21
C SER A 128 -14.93 15.10 -10.78
N LEU A 129 -15.80 14.41 -10.04
CA LEU A 129 -15.58 13.02 -9.66
C LEU A 129 -15.66 12.07 -10.85
N THR A 130 -16.66 12.28 -11.72
CA THR A 130 -16.81 11.52 -12.96
C THR A 130 -15.59 11.69 -13.86
N GLN A 131 -15.04 12.91 -13.99
CA GLN A 131 -13.85 13.13 -14.80
C GLN A 131 -12.62 12.41 -14.22
N ILE A 132 -12.41 12.48 -12.90
CA ILE A 132 -11.30 11.77 -12.24
C ILE A 132 -11.39 10.26 -12.47
N ASP A 133 -12.59 9.69 -12.38
CA ASP A 133 -12.82 8.27 -12.65
C ASP A 133 -12.49 7.90 -14.11
N GLN A 134 -12.94 8.70 -15.07
CA GLN A 134 -12.63 8.50 -16.49
C GLN A 134 -11.12 8.57 -16.78
N ASP A 135 -10.41 9.49 -16.15
CA ASP A 135 -8.95 9.62 -16.30
C ASP A 135 -8.23 8.40 -15.72
N LEU A 136 -8.71 7.83 -14.60
CA LEU A 136 -8.19 6.59 -14.04
C LEU A 136 -8.45 5.38 -14.95
N LEU A 137 -9.64 5.29 -15.55
CA LEU A 137 -9.95 4.26 -16.55
C LEU A 137 -9.01 4.34 -17.76
N ALA A 138 -8.69 5.55 -18.22
CA ALA A 138 -7.73 5.73 -19.31
C ALA A 138 -6.32 5.23 -18.92
N ILE A 139 -5.88 5.45 -17.67
CA ILE A 139 -4.63 4.88 -17.16
C ILE A 139 -4.68 3.35 -17.18
N PHE A 140 -5.77 2.74 -16.72
CA PHE A 140 -5.92 1.27 -16.71
C PHE A 140 -5.90 0.67 -18.12
N HIS A 141 -6.56 1.30 -19.09
CA HIS A 141 -6.50 0.88 -20.48
C HIS A 141 -5.07 0.96 -21.04
N GLY A 142 -4.35 2.07 -20.77
CA GLY A 142 -2.95 2.21 -21.17
C GLY A 142 -2.04 1.14 -20.58
N LEU A 143 -2.22 0.79 -19.30
CA LEU A 143 -1.47 -0.29 -18.64
C LEU A 143 -1.75 -1.66 -19.29
N ARG A 144 -3.01 -1.95 -19.63
CA ARG A 144 -3.41 -3.18 -20.31
C ARG A 144 -2.79 -3.29 -21.71
N ASP A 145 -2.83 -2.22 -22.49
CA ASP A 145 -2.28 -2.20 -23.85
C ASP A 145 -0.75 -2.33 -23.85
N ALA A 146 -0.08 -1.67 -22.90
CA ALA A 146 1.35 -1.83 -22.68
C ALA A 146 1.72 -3.28 -22.32
N LYS A 147 0.92 -3.94 -21.45
CA LYS A 147 1.13 -5.35 -21.07
C LYS A 147 0.99 -6.29 -22.28
N ARG A 148 -0.04 -6.10 -23.11
CA ARG A 148 -0.28 -6.92 -24.32
C ARG A 148 0.86 -6.85 -25.34
N SER A 149 1.56 -5.72 -25.39
CA SER A 149 2.66 -5.47 -26.31
C SER A 149 4.03 -5.86 -25.73
N ALA A 150 4.10 -6.22 -24.45
CA ALA A 150 5.33 -6.55 -23.74
C ALA A 150 5.57 -8.06 -23.67
N ALA A 151 6.81 -8.50 -23.93
CA ALA A 151 7.21 -9.88 -23.63
C ALA A 151 7.35 -10.08 -22.10
N PRO A 152 6.77 -11.14 -21.51
CA PRO A 152 6.88 -11.37 -20.07
C PRO A 152 8.32 -11.68 -19.68
N ILE A 153 8.81 -10.98 -18.66
CA ILE A 153 10.18 -11.14 -18.11
C ILE A 153 10.16 -12.01 -16.83
N ALA A 154 8.97 -12.23 -16.27
CA ALA A 154 8.64 -13.14 -15.19
C ALA A 154 7.13 -13.41 -15.22
N GLU A 155 6.66 -14.45 -14.52
CA GLU A 155 5.22 -14.67 -14.34
C GLU A 155 4.57 -13.44 -13.70
N PRO A 156 3.49 -12.91 -14.29
CA PRO A 156 2.80 -11.75 -13.76
C PRO A 156 2.13 -12.10 -12.43
N VAL A 157 2.23 -11.19 -11.45
CA VAL A 157 1.62 -11.35 -10.12
C VAL A 157 0.09 -11.23 -10.19
N PHE A 158 -0.43 -10.55 -11.20
CA PHE A 158 -1.86 -10.41 -11.46
C PHE A 158 -2.21 -11.08 -12.81
N PRO A 159 -3.15 -12.04 -12.83
CA PRO A 159 -3.70 -12.59 -14.07
C PRO A 159 -4.34 -11.47 -14.91
N ASP A 160 -4.51 -11.71 -16.21
CA ASP A 160 -4.93 -10.67 -17.17
C ASP A 160 -6.34 -10.09 -16.90
N ASP A 161 -7.18 -10.81 -16.16
CA ASP A 161 -8.59 -10.48 -15.94
C ASP A 161 -8.88 -9.65 -14.67
N ASP A 162 -7.91 -9.42 -13.78
CA ASP A 162 -8.12 -8.72 -12.50
C ASP A 162 -8.07 -7.18 -12.60
N PHE A 163 -7.81 -6.61 -13.78
CA PHE A 163 -7.64 -5.16 -13.94
C PHE A 163 -8.94 -4.35 -13.86
N LEU A 164 -10.09 -5.02 -13.81
CA LEU A 164 -11.41 -4.43 -13.62
C LEU A 164 -12.17 -5.27 -12.59
N MET A 165 -11.88 -5.09 -11.30
CA MET A 165 -12.97 -5.24 -10.36
C MET A 165 -13.90 -4.06 -10.63
N GLU A 166 -15.10 -4.35 -11.14
CA GLU A 166 -16.20 -3.38 -11.08
C GLU A 166 -16.19 -2.79 -9.67
N ALA A 167 -16.20 -1.46 -9.56
CA ALA A 167 -16.31 -0.82 -8.26
C ALA A 167 -17.50 -1.46 -7.53
N PRO A 168 -17.36 -1.87 -6.25
CA PRO A 168 -18.47 -2.47 -5.54
C PRO A 168 -19.68 -1.55 -5.65
N ASP A 169 -20.83 -2.11 -6.05
CA ASP A 169 -22.07 -1.36 -6.11
C ASP A 169 -22.29 -0.72 -4.73
N PRO A 170 -22.42 0.61 -4.62
CA PRO A 170 -22.67 1.26 -3.34
C PRO A 170 -23.93 0.71 -2.63
N ALA A 171 -24.82 0.02 -3.36
CA ALA A 171 -25.98 -0.67 -2.80
C ALA A 171 -25.67 -2.00 -2.08
N ASP A 172 -24.49 -2.60 -2.25
CA ASP A 172 -24.16 -3.94 -1.70
C ASP A 172 -23.44 -3.89 -0.33
N THR A 173 -23.58 -2.79 0.41
CA THR A 173 -23.00 -2.67 1.77
C THR A 173 -23.98 -3.04 2.90
N GLY A 174 -25.11 -3.67 2.60
CA GLY A 174 -26.11 -3.99 3.61
C GLY A 174 -26.92 -5.24 3.33
N ASP A 175 -26.42 -6.41 3.73
CA ASP A 175 -27.07 -7.31 4.71
C ASP A 175 -26.28 -8.64 4.79
N SER A 176 -25.37 -8.75 5.76
CA SER A 176 -24.87 -10.07 6.19
C SER A 176 -24.40 -10.06 7.64
N VAL A 177 -25.11 -9.34 8.52
CA VAL A 177 -24.99 -9.55 9.98
C VAL A 177 -26.37 -9.46 10.63
N ARG A 178 -27.29 -10.34 10.24
CA ARG A 178 -28.42 -10.75 11.09
C ARG A 178 -28.74 -12.21 10.82
N GLU A 179 -28.41 -13.04 11.80
CA GLU A 179 -29.09 -14.28 12.21
C GLU A 179 -28.07 -15.28 12.78
N ARG A 180 -27.63 -15.04 14.02
CA ARG A 180 -27.30 -16.09 14.98
C ARG A 180 -27.54 -15.61 16.41
N GLU A 181 -28.78 -15.23 16.71
CA GLU A 181 -29.31 -15.27 18.07
C GLU A 181 -30.80 -15.58 17.99
N SER A 182 -31.16 -16.87 18.12
CA SER A 182 -32.39 -17.35 18.77
C SER A 182 -32.44 -18.88 18.77
N ASN A 183 -32.47 -19.44 19.98
CA ASN A 183 -32.69 -20.84 20.41
C ASN A 183 -31.61 -21.89 20.16
#